data_AF-A0A972XSQ9-F1
#
_entry.id   AF-A0A972XSQ9-F1
#
_cell.length_a   1.000
_cell.length_b   1.000
_cell.length_c   1.000
_cell.angle_alpha   90.00
_cell.angle_beta   90.00
_cell.angle_gamma   90.00
#
_symmetry.space_group_name_H-M   'P 1'
#
loop_
_entity.id
_entity.type
_entity.pdbx_description
1 polymer ?
#
loop_
_entity_poly.entity_id
_entity_poly.type
_entity_poly.pdbx_seq_one_letter_code
_entity_poly.pdbx_strand_id
1 'polypeptide(L)' 'MNYHHLIEVGKYRVSPLATQLDDGGFAASVSIRSGKGSGTHDRVSRFTRLFDNAPAALHYATEHALAWIGERNTRALA' A
#
# COMPACT_ATOMS: atom_id res chain seq x y z
N MET A 1 -5.60 11.02 13.20
CA MET A 1 -4.25 11.28 12.59
C MET A 1 -4.03 10.28 11.46
N ASN A 2 -3.43 10.69 10.33
CA ASN A 2 -3.12 9.79 9.21
C ASN A 2 -1.61 9.52 9.14
N TYR A 3 -1.21 8.26 9.20
CA TYR A 3 0.19 7.86 9.12
C TYR A 3 0.47 7.27 7.75
N HIS A 4 1.50 7.77 7.06
CA HIS A 4 1.97 7.22 5.79
C HIS A 4 3.46 7.44 5.65
N HIS A 5 4.14 6.53 4.95
CA HIS A 5 5.52 6.71 4.52
C HIS A 5 5.64 6.27 3.06
N LEU A 6 6.63 6.78 2.36
CA LEU A 6 6.85 6.46 0.95
C LEU A 6 7.88 5.33 0.85
N ILE A 7 7.60 4.32 0.03
CA ILE A 7 8.55 3.25 -0.30
C ILE A 7 8.72 3.22 -1.83
N GLU A 8 9.96 3.21 -2.31
CA GLU A 8 10.26 3.02 -3.73
C GLU A 8 10.73 1.59 -3.98
N VAL A 9 10.11 0.91 -4.94
CA VAL A 9 10.42 -0.48 -5.33
C VAL A 9 10.52 -0.54 -6.85
N GLY A 10 11.72 -0.41 -7.39
CA GLY A 10 11.94 -0.34 -8.84
C GLY A 10 11.13 0.80 -9.48
N LYS A 11 10.18 0.47 -10.37
CA LYS A 11 9.28 1.46 -11.01
C LYS A 11 8.05 1.84 -10.17
N TYR A 12 7.89 1.22 -9.00
CA TYR A 12 6.71 1.40 -8.17
C TYR A 12 6.99 2.38 -7.04
N ARG A 13 6.06 3.29 -6.81
CA ARG A 13 6.02 4.16 -5.64
C ARG A 13 4.83 3.75 -4.78
N VAL A 14 5.12 3.29 -3.58
CA VAL A 14 4.15 2.71 -2.64
C VAL A 14 3.92 3.69 -1.50
N SER A 15 2.66 3.92 -1.16
CA SER A 15 2.24 4.80 -0.08
C SER A 15 1.22 4.08 0.80
N PRO A 16 1.68 3.32 1.82
CA PRO A 16 0.82 2.74 2.84
C PRO A 16 0.22 3.84 3.71
N LEU A 17 -1.02 3.66 4.13
CA LEU A 17 -1.77 4.61 4.92
C LEU A 17 -2.56 3.88 6.02
N ALA A 18 -2.37 4.32 7.25
CA ALA A 18 -3.26 4.01 8.36
C ALA A 18 -4.20 5.18 8.60
N THR A 19 -5.50 4.92 8.45
CA THR A 19 -6.58 5.89 8.69
C THR A 19 -7.24 5.56 10.01
N GLN A 20 -7.22 6.50 10.95
CA GLN A 20 -7.95 6.38 12.21
C GLN A 20 -9.46 6.44 11.96
N LEU A 21 -10.20 5.56 12.61
CA LEU A 21 -11.66 5.47 12.54
C LEU A 21 -12.30 6.11 13.79
N ASP A 22 -13.60 6.37 13.72
CA ASP A 22 -14.35 7.03 14.79
C ASP A 22 -14.42 6.20 16.08
N ASP A 23 -14.29 4.87 15.97
CA ASP A 23 -14.25 3.93 17.09
C ASP A 23 -12.87 3.78 17.75
N GLY A 24 -11.87 4.53 17.27
CA GLY A 24 -10.49 4.48 17.76
C GLY A 24 -9.62 3.41 17.10
N GLY A 25 -10.20 2.54 16.26
CA GLY A 25 -9.45 1.59 15.43
C GLY A 25 -8.78 2.25 14.22
N PHE A 26 -8.05 1.45 13.46
CA PHE A 26 -7.34 1.89 12.25
C PHE A 26 -7.69 1.00 11.06
N ALA A 27 -8.04 1.63 9.95
CA ALA A 27 -8.16 0.98 8.65
C ALA A 27 -6.85 1.09 7.87
N ALA A 28 -6.46 0.01 7.21
CA ALA A 28 -5.31 -0.03 6.33
C ALA A 28 -5.70 0.27 4.87
N SER A 29 -4.86 1.03 4.18
CA SER A 29 -4.93 1.19 2.72
C SER A 29 -3.53 1.40 2.14
N VAL A 30 -3.38 1.19 0.83
CA VAL A 30 -2.13 1.47 0.12
C VAL A 30 -2.42 1.97 -1.28
N SER A 31 -1.70 3.02 -1.70
CA SER A 31 -1.58 3.41 -3.11
C SER A 31 -0.27 2.88 -3.68
N ILE A 32 -0.33 2.30 -4.87
CA ILE A 32 0.81 1.84 -5.65
C ILE A 32 0.74 2.55 -6.99
N ARG A 33 1.65 3.50 -7.18
CA ARG A 33 1.84 4.19 -8.44
C ARG A 33 2.92 3.51 -9.25
N SER A 34 2.70 3.35 -10.55
CA SER A 34 3.68 2.78 -11.48
C SER A 34 3.72 3.55 -12.79
N GLY A 35 4.89 3.60 -13.42
CA GLY A 35 5.08 4.16 -14.77
C GLY A 35 6.16 5.24 -14.84
N LYS A 36 6.65 5.50 -16.05
CA LYS A 36 7.58 6.57 -16.41
C LYS A 36 7.19 7.03 -17.83
N GLY A 37 6.81 8.30 -18.01
CA GLY A 37 6.31 8.82 -19.28
C GLY A 37 4.77 8.96 -19.36
N SER A 38 4.16 8.65 -20.51
CA SER A 38 2.76 8.96 -20.84
C SER A 38 1.68 8.05 -20.22
N GLY A 39 2.07 7.04 -19.43
CA GLY A 39 1.13 6.13 -18.76
C GLY A 39 1.51 5.92 -17.29
N THR A 40 0.90 6.68 -16.40
CA THR A 40 0.98 6.45 -14.95
C THR A 40 -0.25 5.66 -14.52
N HIS A 41 -0.06 4.50 -13.89
CA HIS A 41 -1.14 3.74 -13.27
C HIS A 41 -1.06 3.89 -11.76
N ASP A 42 -2.11 4.43 -11.17
CA ASP A 42 -2.31 4.43 -9.72
C ASP A 42 -3.26 3.28 -9.36
N ARG A 43 -2.90 2.49 -8.35
CA ARG A 43 -3.71 1.39 -7.86
C ARG A 43 -3.90 1.59 -6.37
N VAL A 44 -5.14 1.72 -5.92
CA VAL A 44 -5.46 1.92 -4.50
C VAL A 44 -6.16 0.67 -3.98
N SER A 45 -5.61 0.09 -2.92
CA SER A 45 -6.23 -1.02 -2.18
C SER A 45 -6.66 -0.52 -0.81
N ARG A 46 -7.93 -0.77 -0.46
CA ARG A 46 -8.48 -0.53 0.88
C ARG A 46 -8.85 -1.88 1.48
N PHE A 47 -8.37 -2.13 2.69
CA PHE A 47 -8.58 -3.41 3.36
C PHE A 47 -9.74 -3.33 4.35
N THR A 48 -10.43 -4.44 4.54
CA THR A 48 -11.56 -4.57 5.48
C THR A 48 -11.13 -4.93 6.89
N ARG A 49 -9.90 -5.45 7.06
CA ARG A 49 -9.32 -5.72 8.38
C ARG A 49 -9.05 -4.41 9.12
N LEU A 50 -9.48 -4.35 10.37
CA LEU A 50 -9.22 -3.27 11.31
C LEU A 50 -8.06 -3.63 12.25
N PHE A 51 -7.41 -2.59 12.78
CA PHE A 51 -6.25 -2.72 13.65
C PHE A 51 -6.39 -1.82 14.88
N ASP A 52 -5.88 -2.28 16.02
CA ASP A 52 -5.92 -1.51 17.26
C ASP A 52 -4.86 -0.39 17.31
N ASN A 53 -3.91 -0.39 16.37
CA ASN A 53 -2.87 0.63 16.29
C ASN A 53 -2.42 0.90 14.84
N ALA A 54 -1.97 2.14 14.59
CA ALA A 54 -1.51 2.58 13.27
C ALA A 54 -0.30 1.80 12.72
N PRO A 55 0.75 1.47 13.50
CA PRO A 55 1.88 0.70 13.00
C PRO A 55 1.48 -0.66 12.42
N ALA A 56 0.54 -1.37 13.05
CA ALA A 56 0.04 -2.65 12.55
C ALA A 56 -0.69 -2.50 11.21
N ALA A 57 -1.54 -1.47 11.08
CA ALA A 57 -2.22 -1.16 9.82
C ALA A 57 -1.24 -0.80 8.69
N LEU A 58 -0.19 -0.03 9.01
CA LEU A 58 0.89 0.31 8.06
C LEU A 58 1.66 -0.92 7.62
N HIS A 59 2.09 -1.76 8.57
CA HIS A 59 2.83 -2.98 8.27
C HIS A 59 2.03 -3.88 7.32
N TYR A 60 0.75 -4.10 7.65
CA TYR A 60 -0.15 -4.90 6.84
C TYR A 60 -0.30 -4.35 5.41
N ALA A 61 -0.51 -3.04 5.26
CA ALA A 61 -0.60 -2.39 3.97
C ALA A 61 0.69 -2.51 3.14
N THR A 62 1.86 -2.38 3.80
CA THR A 62 3.17 -2.55 3.18
C THR A 62 3.38 -3.97 2.68
N GLU A 63 3.14 -4.99 3.51
CA GLU A 63 3.32 -6.40 3.13
C GLU A 63 2.48 -6.77 1.91
N HIS A 64 1.20 -6.34 1.88
CA HIS A 64 0.32 -6.61 0.75
C HIS A 64 0.79 -5.94 -0.54
N ALA A 65 1.31 -4.71 -0.44
CA ALA A 65 1.86 -4.02 -1.59
C ALA A 65 3.11 -4.71 -2.14
N LEU A 66 4.03 -5.14 -1.26
CA LEU A 66 5.25 -5.84 -1.65
C LEU A 66 4.94 -7.21 -2.27
N ALA A 67 4.00 -7.96 -1.70
CA ALA A 67 3.53 -9.23 -2.27
C ALA A 67 2.97 -9.04 -3.68
N TRP A 68 2.08 -8.05 -3.87
CA TRP A 68 1.51 -7.74 -5.18
C TRP A 68 2.58 -7.34 -6.22
N ILE A 69 3.57 -6.55 -5.83
CA ILE A 69 4.70 -6.17 -6.70
C ILE A 69 5.53 -7.42 -7.05
N GLY A 70 5.81 -8.28 -6.07
CA GLY A 70 6.53 -9.53 -6.27
C GLY A 70 5.84 -10.42 -7.32
N GLU A 71 4.55 -10.68 -7.16
CA GLU A 71 3.75 -11.46 -8.12
C GLU A 71 3.79 -10.86 -9.54
N ARG A 72 3.73 -9.53 -9.66
CA ARG A 72 3.79 -8.83 -10.95
C ARG A 72 5.15 -8.96 -11.62
N ASN A 73 6.23 -8.90 -10.85
CA ASN A 73 7.58 -9.08 -11.36
C ASN A 73 7.79 -10.54 -11.81
N THR A 74 7.32 -11.52 -11.03
CA THR A 74 7.40 -12.94 -11.41
C THR A 74 6.64 -13.22 -12.71
N ARG A 75 5.43 -12.67 -12.88
CA ARG A 75 4.65 -12.82 -14.13
C ARG A 75 5.31 -12.18 -15.35
N ALA A 76 6.17 -11.18 -15.18
CA ALA A 76 6.88 -10.55 -16.28
C ALA A 76 8.11 -11.36 -16.75
N LEU A 77 8.56 -12.32 -15.94
CA LEU A 77 9.72 -13.18 -16.21
C LEU A 77 9.33 -14.57 -16.75
N ALA A 78 8.03 -14.91 -16.75
CA ALA A 78 7.47 -16.15 -17.27
C ALA A 78 6.98 -15.98 -18.71
#